data_AF-A0A940XJ52-F1
#
_entry.id   AF-A0A940XJ52-F1
#
_cell.length_a   1.000
_cell.length_b   1.000
_cell.length_c   1.000
_cell.angle_alpha   90.00
_cell.angle_beta   90.00
_cell.angle_gamma   90.00
#
_symmetry.space_group_name_H-M   'P 1'
#
loop_
_entity.id
_entity.type
_entity.pdbx_description
1 polymer ?
#
loop_
_entity_poly.entity_id
_entity_poly.type
_entity_poly.pdbx_seq_one_letter_code
_entity_poly.pdbx_strand_id
1 'polypeptide(L)'
;MSAVEATVTKGEADPEGLARLLTRVARKVAADAGCATPALKESPELAPPDDVGTTDVGKVCGVPGFSLPDDAVITGVAEPDQEQVSKDAEDVWACDLALAGSAGGAVSFAATSDRDMVDAALQDTYGFRELPDGHGVASLDQAVLHCAEGDVHFAVHWNSEYTGALSDRHDRASKVRGDTFAAFVASAAGLYSCPDVTLAES
;
A
#
# COMPACT_ATOMS: atom_id res chain seq x y z
N MET A 1 -1.22 -18.45 0.95
CA MET A 1 -1.62 -17.07 0.65
C MET A 1 -2.67 -17.13 -0.44
N SER A 2 -3.86 -16.59 -0.18
CA SER A 2 -4.93 -16.51 -1.17
C SER A 2 -5.29 -15.03 -1.31
N ALA A 3 -5.09 -14.47 -2.50
CA ALA A 3 -5.44 -13.10 -2.83
C ALA A 3 -6.63 -13.10 -3.79
N VAL A 4 -7.53 -12.14 -3.64
CA VAL A 4 -8.60 -11.85 -4.60
C VAL A 4 -8.31 -10.49 -5.17
N GLU A 5 -8.06 -10.45 -6.48
CA GLU A 5 -7.79 -9.23 -7.22
C GLU A 5 -8.88 -9.03 -8.27
N ALA A 6 -9.30 -7.79 -8.48
CA ALA A 6 -10.17 -7.43 -9.59
C ALA A 6 -9.56 -6.27 -10.36
N THR A 7 -9.48 -6.43 -11.67
CA THR A 7 -9.03 -5.39 -12.60
C THR A 7 -10.25 -4.86 -13.37
N VAL A 8 -10.50 -3.55 -13.30
CA VAL A 8 -11.52 -2.89 -14.12
C VAL A 8 -10.83 -2.31 -15.36
N THR A 9 -11.23 -2.76 -16.56
CA THR A 9 -10.68 -2.27 -17.83
C THR A 9 -11.72 -1.49 -18.62
N LYS A 10 -11.68 -0.14 -18.51
CA LYS A 10 -12.59 0.84 -19.15
C LYS A 10 -14.08 0.71 -18.77
N GLY A 11 -14.73 1.86 -18.59
CA GLY A 11 -16.18 1.99 -18.37
C GLY A 11 -16.52 2.61 -17.02
N GLU A 12 -17.80 2.92 -16.82
CA GLU A 12 -18.34 3.28 -15.50
C GLU A 12 -18.49 1.99 -14.68
N ALA A 13 -17.70 1.85 -13.62
CA ALA A 13 -17.91 0.82 -12.60
C ALA A 13 -18.64 1.45 -11.42
N ASP A 14 -19.70 0.79 -10.94
CA ASP A 14 -20.32 1.12 -9.65
C ASP A 14 -19.30 0.79 -8.54
N PRO A 15 -18.69 1.78 -7.88
CA PRO A 15 -17.63 1.55 -6.90
C PRO A 15 -18.14 0.74 -5.71
N GLU A 16 -19.35 1.05 -5.24
CA GLU A 16 -19.99 0.29 -4.16
C GLU A 16 -20.32 -1.14 -4.61
N GLY A 17 -20.84 -1.29 -5.83
CA GLY A 17 -21.17 -2.59 -6.41
C GLY A 17 -19.93 -3.49 -6.52
N LEU A 18 -18.81 -2.93 -6.97
CA LEU A 18 -17.53 -3.63 -7.09
C LEU A 18 -16.95 -4.00 -5.72
N ALA A 19 -16.94 -3.08 -4.76
CA ALA A 19 -16.51 -3.36 -3.40
C ALA A 19 -17.33 -4.50 -2.78
N ARG A 20 -18.67 -4.42 -2.87
CA ARG A 20 -19.56 -5.49 -2.38
C ARG A 20 -19.32 -6.82 -3.09
N LEU A 21 -18.96 -6.82 -4.38
CA LEU A 21 -18.64 -8.04 -5.12
C LEU A 21 -17.33 -8.65 -4.61
N LEU A 22 -16.27 -7.85 -4.52
CA LEU A 22 -14.96 -8.26 -4.01
C LEU A 22 -15.06 -8.82 -2.58
N THR A 23 -15.74 -8.10 -1.68
CA THR A 23 -15.97 -8.57 -0.31
C THR A 23 -16.71 -9.90 -0.28
N ARG A 24 -17.73 -10.10 -1.14
CA ARG A 24 -18.46 -11.37 -1.22
C ARG A 24 -17.57 -12.51 -1.71
N VAL A 25 -16.75 -12.27 -2.74
CA VAL A 25 -15.83 -13.26 -3.28
C VAL A 25 -14.76 -13.62 -2.25
N ALA A 26 -14.13 -12.62 -1.63
CA ALA A 26 -13.13 -12.83 -0.58
C ALA A 26 -13.70 -13.63 0.60
N ARG A 27 -14.89 -13.28 1.10
CA ARG A 27 -15.58 -14.04 2.16
C ARG A 27 -15.86 -15.48 1.74
N LYS A 28 -16.30 -15.70 0.50
CA LYS A 28 -16.58 -17.05 0.00
C LYS A 28 -15.30 -17.89 -0.07
N VAL A 29 -14.21 -17.35 -0.63
CA VAL A 29 -12.91 -18.03 -0.71
C VAL A 29 -12.38 -18.35 0.69
N ALA A 30 -12.46 -17.40 1.63
CA ALA A 30 -12.04 -17.61 3.01
C ALA A 30 -12.88 -18.69 3.71
N ALA A 31 -14.21 -18.70 3.53
CA ALA A 31 -15.07 -19.73 4.09
C ALA A 31 -14.79 -21.12 3.49
N ASP A 32 -14.63 -21.21 2.18
CA ASP A 32 -14.31 -22.46 1.48
C ASP A 32 -12.94 -23.01 1.91
N ALA A 33 -12.01 -22.12 2.32
CA ALA A 33 -10.70 -22.48 2.86
C ALA A 33 -10.68 -22.76 4.38
N GLY A 34 -11.80 -22.56 5.08
CA GLY A 34 -11.88 -22.71 6.55
C GLY A 34 -11.24 -21.55 7.34
N CYS A 35 -11.01 -20.41 6.69
CA CYS A 35 -10.39 -19.21 7.25
C CYS A 35 -11.38 -18.07 7.51
N ALA A 36 -12.69 -18.35 7.55
CA ALA A 36 -13.70 -17.31 7.76
C ALA A 36 -13.61 -16.69 9.16
N THR A 37 -13.40 -15.37 9.22
CA THR A 37 -13.47 -14.55 10.43
C THR A 37 -14.85 -13.87 10.54
N PRO A 38 -15.22 -13.35 11.73
CA PRO A 38 -16.45 -12.59 11.91
C PRO A 38 -16.54 -11.45 10.88
N ALA A 39 -17.77 -11.15 10.44
CA ALA A 39 -17.98 -10.11 9.44
C ALA A 39 -17.49 -8.75 9.98
N LEU A 40 -16.54 -8.13 9.27
CA LEU A 40 -16.20 -6.72 9.41
C LEU A 40 -17.48 -5.87 9.25
N LYS A 41 -17.50 -4.70 9.88
CA LYS A 41 -18.60 -3.73 9.70
C LYS A 41 -18.72 -3.34 8.22
N GLU A 42 -19.82 -2.67 7.90
CA GLU A 42 -20.06 -2.13 6.56
C GLU A 42 -18.85 -1.28 6.16
N SER A 43 -18.25 -1.58 5.00
CA SER A 43 -17.06 -0.87 4.53
C SER A 43 -17.35 0.62 4.40
N PRO A 44 -16.37 1.48 4.73
CA PRO A 44 -16.50 2.90 4.47
C PRO A 44 -16.79 3.15 2.98
N GLU A 45 -17.52 4.24 2.71
CA GLU A 45 -17.86 4.64 1.36
C GLU A 45 -16.56 4.96 0.59
N LEU A 46 -16.38 4.31 -0.56
CA LEU A 46 -15.21 4.56 -1.39
C LEU A 46 -15.41 5.89 -2.13
N ALA A 47 -14.46 6.79 -2.00
CA ALA A 47 -14.38 7.95 -2.85
C ALA A 47 -13.76 7.57 -4.21
N PRO A 48 -14.21 8.18 -5.32
CA PRO A 48 -13.54 8.00 -6.60
C PRO A 48 -12.09 8.51 -6.50
N PRO A 49 -11.14 7.86 -7.18
CA PRO A 49 -9.79 8.40 -7.30
C PRO A 49 -9.78 9.72 -8.08
N ASP A 50 -8.73 10.52 -7.86
CA ASP A 50 -8.37 11.64 -8.72
C ASP A 50 -8.11 11.15 -10.16
N ASP A 51 -8.12 12.08 -11.12
CA ASP A 51 -7.68 11.78 -12.49
C ASP A 51 -6.22 11.30 -12.51
N VAL A 52 -5.91 10.39 -13.43
CA VAL A 52 -4.53 9.93 -13.64
C VAL A 52 -3.66 11.12 -14.06
N GLY A 53 -2.56 11.33 -13.34
CA GLY A 53 -1.62 12.43 -13.55
C GLY A 53 -0.20 11.93 -13.80
N THR A 54 0.65 12.78 -14.37
CA THR A 54 2.09 12.51 -14.47
C THR A 54 2.73 12.61 -13.09
N THR A 55 3.54 11.61 -12.72
CA THR A 55 4.25 11.58 -11.44
C THR A 55 5.29 12.69 -11.37
N ASP A 56 5.30 13.42 -10.25
CA ASP A 56 6.39 14.32 -9.90
C ASP A 56 7.36 13.59 -8.96
N VAL A 57 8.60 13.39 -9.42
CA VAL A 57 9.61 12.59 -8.73
C VAL A 57 9.98 13.11 -7.32
N GLY A 58 9.70 14.37 -7.00
CA GLY A 58 9.93 14.94 -5.66
C GLY A 58 8.71 14.91 -4.73
N LYS A 59 7.58 14.42 -5.23
CA LYS A 59 6.31 14.31 -4.50
C LYS A 59 5.46 13.15 -5.03
N VAL A 60 6.07 11.97 -5.14
CA VAL A 60 5.41 10.76 -5.63
C VAL A 60 4.10 10.56 -4.86
N CYS A 61 3.03 10.19 -5.56
CA CYS A 61 1.68 10.04 -5.01
C CYS A 61 1.12 11.31 -4.37
N GLY A 62 1.59 12.49 -4.78
CA GLY A 62 1.25 13.77 -4.16
C GLY A 62 1.73 13.93 -2.71
N VAL A 63 2.55 13.02 -2.18
CA VAL A 63 3.09 13.08 -0.80
C VAL A 63 4.33 13.98 -0.79
N PRO A 64 4.31 15.15 -0.14
CA PRO A 64 5.44 16.07 -0.16
C PRO A 64 6.71 15.43 0.41
N GLY A 65 7.80 15.47 -0.36
CA GLY A 65 9.09 14.91 0.07
C GLY A 65 9.23 13.40 -0.11
N PHE A 66 8.19 12.72 -0.58
CA PHE A 66 8.29 11.32 -0.97
C PHE A 66 8.86 11.18 -2.38
N SER A 67 9.95 10.44 -2.49
CA SER A 67 10.56 10.02 -3.75
C SER A 67 10.94 8.55 -3.66
N LEU A 68 10.84 7.82 -4.78
CA LEU A 68 11.41 6.48 -4.85
C LEU A 68 12.94 6.56 -4.63
N PRO A 69 13.55 5.66 -3.82
CA PRO A 69 15.00 5.58 -3.72
C PRO A 69 15.66 5.33 -5.08
N ASP A 70 16.89 5.80 -5.28
CA ASP A 70 17.60 5.64 -6.56
C ASP A 70 17.67 4.18 -7.03
N ASP A 71 17.89 3.23 -6.11
CA ASP A 71 17.92 1.80 -6.42
C ASP A 71 16.54 1.22 -6.82
N ALA A 72 15.44 1.91 -6.50
CA ALA A 72 14.10 1.53 -6.93
C ALA A 72 13.79 2.01 -8.36
N VAL A 73 14.57 2.95 -8.90
CA VAL A 73 14.40 3.49 -10.25
C VAL A 73 15.37 2.82 -11.22
N ILE A 74 14.84 1.97 -12.11
CA ILE A 74 15.65 1.24 -13.08
C ILE A 74 15.48 1.89 -14.45
N THR A 75 16.45 2.73 -14.86
CA THR A 75 16.41 3.49 -16.12
C THR A 75 16.04 2.62 -17.33
N GLY A 76 14.99 3.02 -18.05
CA GLY A 76 14.45 2.33 -19.23
C GLY A 76 13.66 1.05 -18.94
N VAL A 77 13.59 0.61 -17.69
CA VAL A 77 12.93 -0.64 -17.28
C VAL A 77 11.73 -0.36 -16.38
N ALA A 78 11.90 0.50 -15.38
CA ALA A 78 10.89 0.88 -14.41
C ALA A 78 11.23 2.28 -13.84
N GLU A 79 10.60 3.31 -14.39
CA GLU A 79 10.75 4.72 -13.99
C GLU A 79 9.37 5.32 -13.67
N PRO A 80 9.23 6.24 -12.69
CA PRO A 80 7.96 6.89 -12.42
C PRO A 80 7.35 7.53 -13.68
N ASP A 81 6.07 7.26 -13.96
CA ASP A 81 5.37 7.77 -15.13
C ASP A 81 4.04 8.43 -14.75
N GLN A 82 3.09 7.62 -14.30
CA GLN A 82 1.74 8.06 -13.98
C GLN A 82 1.35 7.60 -12.60
N GLU A 83 0.57 8.44 -11.92
CA GLU A 83 -0.01 8.10 -10.62
C GLU A 83 -1.48 8.46 -10.58
N GLN A 84 -2.20 7.75 -9.72
CA GLN A 84 -3.60 8.01 -9.41
C GLN A 84 -3.78 7.93 -7.90
N VAL A 85 -4.27 9.02 -7.30
CA VAL A 85 -4.41 9.14 -5.85
C VAL A 85 -5.88 9.08 -5.45
N SER A 86 -6.20 8.31 -4.42
CA SER A 86 -7.50 8.28 -3.75
C SER A 86 -7.33 8.82 -2.34
N LYS A 87 -7.88 10.00 -2.05
CA LYS A 87 -7.68 10.66 -0.74
C LYS A 87 -8.94 11.26 -0.11
N ASP A 88 -10.07 11.18 -0.80
CA ASP A 88 -11.32 11.82 -0.39
C ASP A 88 -12.23 10.86 0.43
N ALA A 89 -11.81 9.61 0.62
CA ALA A 89 -12.49 8.65 1.48
C ALA A 89 -12.15 8.92 2.95
N GLU A 90 -13.12 8.77 3.85
CA GLU A 90 -12.88 8.86 5.28
C GLU A 90 -11.89 7.78 5.71
N ASP A 91 -10.87 8.17 6.48
CA ASP A 91 -9.85 7.28 7.04
C ASP A 91 -8.99 6.48 6.04
N VAL A 92 -9.05 6.76 4.74
CA VAL A 92 -8.29 6.01 3.72
C VAL A 92 -7.60 6.93 2.72
N TRP A 93 -6.31 6.70 2.54
CA TRP A 93 -5.49 7.24 1.46
C TRP A 93 -4.87 6.08 0.67
N ALA A 94 -4.91 6.15 -0.65
CA ALA A 94 -4.24 5.19 -1.53
C ALA A 94 -3.65 5.89 -2.76
N CYS A 95 -2.63 5.29 -3.33
CA CYS A 95 -2.03 5.73 -4.58
C CYS A 95 -1.59 4.53 -5.40
N ASP A 96 -1.96 4.52 -6.68
CA ASP A 96 -1.42 3.60 -7.67
C ASP A 96 -0.40 4.34 -8.53
N LEU A 97 0.85 3.85 -8.52
CA LEU A 97 1.97 4.36 -9.31
C LEU A 97 2.29 3.37 -10.43
N ALA A 98 2.06 3.80 -11.67
CA ALA A 98 2.51 3.12 -12.86
C ALA A 98 3.94 3.54 -13.23
N LEU A 99 4.77 2.56 -13.55
CA LEU A 99 6.16 2.77 -13.96
C LEU A 99 6.31 2.55 -15.46
N ALA A 100 6.86 3.55 -16.15
CA ALA A 100 7.25 3.43 -17.56
C ALA A 100 8.47 2.52 -17.71
N GLY A 101 8.62 1.95 -18.91
CA GLY A 101 9.74 1.12 -19.29
C GLY A 101 9.30 -0.28 -19.73
N SER A 102 10.28 -1.17 -19.92
CA SER A 102 10.02 -2.50 -20.48
C SER A 102 9.37 -3.48 -19.50
N ALA A 103 9.40 -3.22 -18.19
CA ALA A 103 8.88 -4.15 -17.20
C ALA A 103 7.34 -4.12 -17.09
N GLY A 104 6.70 -2.97 -17.35
CA GLY A 104 5.27 -2.80 -17.00
C GLY A 104 5.07 -2.84 -15.48
N GLY A 105 5.98 -2.20 -14.73
CA GLY A 105 5.96 -2.21 -13.27
C GLY A 105 4.86 -1.32 -12.69
N ALA A 106 4.33 -1.70 -11.54
CA ALA A 106 3.39 -0.90 -10.77
C ALA A 106 3.62 -1.10 -9.28
N VAL A 107 3.37 -0.03 -8.51
CA VAL A 107 3.46 0.00 -7.05
C VAL A 107 2.24 0.72 -6.49
N SER A 108 1.58 0.13 -5.52
CA SER A 108 0.45 0.75 -4.82
C SER A 108 0.83 1.05 -3.38
N PHE A 109 0.56 2.26 -2.91
CA PHE A 109 0.77 2.68 -1.53
C PHE A 109 -0.58 2.95 -0.87
N ALA A 110 -0.70 2.63 0.41
CA ALA A 110 -1.91 2.89 1.18
C ALA A 110 -1.60 3.32 2.62
N ALA A 111 -2.47 4.14 3.18
CA ALA A 111 -2.51 4.50 4.60
C ALA A 111 -3.96 4.56 5.07
N THR A 112 -4.28 3.97 6.21
CA THR A 112 -5.64 3.98 6.75
C THR A 112 -5.71 3.96 8.26
N SER A 113 -6.63 4.76 8.81
CA SER A 113 -7.05 4.77 10.22
C SER A 113 -8.33 3.95 10.46
N ASP A 114 -8.86 3.27 9.42
CA ASP A 114 -10.03 2.41 9.57
C ASP A 114 -9.71 1.27 10.53
N ARG A 115 -10.48 1.20 11.62
CA ARG A 115 -10.23 0.26 12.73
C ARG A 115 -10.31 -1.21 12.29
N ASP A 116 -11.23 -1.53 11.40
CA ASP A 116 -11.41 -2.90 10.93
C ASP A 116 -10.20 -3.33 10.08
N MET A 117 -9.64 -2.42 9.28
CA MET A 117 -8.40 -2.64 8.52
C MET A 117 -7.16 -2.72 9.42
N VAL A 118 -7.05 -1.86 10.42
CA VAL A 118 -5.96 -1.90 11.41
C VAL A 118 -5.99 -3.21 12.20
N ASP A 119 -7.16 -3.60 12.72
CA ASP A 119 -7.32 -4.86 13.46
C ASP A 119 -7.00 -6.07 12.58
N ALA A 120 -7.40 -6.04 11.30
CA ALA A 120 -7.07 -7.10 10.34
C ALA A 120 -5.55 -7.18 10.07
N ALA A 121 -4.88 -6.04 9.89
CA ALA A 121 -3.43 -5.99 9.73
C ALA A 121 -2.71 -6.56 10.97
N LEU A 122 -3.16 -6.19 12.18
CA LEU A 122 -2.61 -6.71 13.43
C LEU A 122 -2.87 -8.22 13.64
N GLN A 123 -3.89 -8.80 13.02
CA GLN A 123 -4.13 -10.25 13.06
C GLN A 123 -3.19 -11.02 12.13
N ASP A 124 -2.68 -10.38 11.07
CA ASP A 124 -1.64 -10.93 10.18
C ASP A 124 -0.25 -10.79 10.83
N THR A 125 -0.10 -11.34 12.04
CA THR A 125 1.11 -11.22 12.88
C THR A 125 2.39 -11.83 12.29
N TYR A 126 2.35 -12.41 11.09
CA TYR A 126 3.51 -13.07 10.50
C TYR A 126 4.48 -12.05 9.90
N GLY A 127 5.63 -11.86 10.54
CA GLY A 127 6.72 -11.02 10.00
C GLY A 127 6.72 -9.57 10.49
N PHE A 128 5.80 -9.20 11.38
CA PHE A 128 5.90 -7.95 12.12
C PHE A 128 6.99 -8.01 13.18
N ARG A 129 7.80 -6.96 13.27
CA ARG A 129 8.68 -6.65 14.40
C ARG A 129 8.13 -5.46 15.18
N GLU A 130 8.32 -5.47 16.49
CA GLU A 130 8.03 -4.30 17.32
C GLU A 130 8.99 -3.17 16.99
N LEU A 131 8.43 -1.96 16.84
CA LEU A 131 9.22 -0.74 16.69
C LEU A 131 9.71 -0.26 18.06
N PRO A 132 10.87 0.43 18.13
CA PRO A 132 11.36 1.02 19.36
C PRO A 132 10.32 1.92 20.05
N ASP A 133 10.46 2.04 21.37
CA ASP A 133 9.65 2.92 22.22
C ASP A 133 8.13 2.63 22.18
N GLY A 134 7.74 1.47 21.65
CA GLY A 134 6.34 1.09 21.52
C GLY A 134 5.58 1.96 20.52
N HIS A 135 6.24 2.40 19.44
CA HIS A 135 5.60 3.22 18.40
C HIS A 135 4.78 2.41 17.37
N GLY A 136 4.74 1.09 17.50
CA GLY A 136 3.94 0.23 16.64
C GLY A 136 4.68 -1.04 16.23
N VAL A 137 4.26 -1.61 15.11
CA VAL A 137 4.87 -2.79 14.49
C VAL A 137 5.11 -2.56 13.01
N ALA A 138 6.13 -3.19 12.43
CA ALA A 138 6.44 -3.09 11.00
C ALA A 138 6.99 -4.38 10.40
N SER A 139 6.77 -4.59 9.11
CA SER A 139 7.37 -5.62 8.26
C SER A 139 8.09 -4.95 7.07
N LEU A 140 8.44 -5.71 6.04
CA LEU A 140 9.03 -5.17 4.81
C LEU A 140 8.04 -4.36 3.95
N ASP A 141 6.74 -4.55 4.14
CA ASP A 141 5.68 -4.09 3.24
C ASP A 141 4.45 -3.51 3.93
N GLN A 142 4.39 -3.57 5.25
CA GLN A 142 3.32 -2.98 6.04
C GLN A 142 3.83 -2.52 7.41
N ALA A 143 3.13 -1.56 8.01
CA ALA A 143 3.39 -1.06 9.34
C ALA A 143 2.08 -0.60 9.99
N VAL A 144 1.92 -0.86 11.28
CA VAL A 144 0.87 -0.26 12.09
C VAL A 144 1.55 0.64 13.09
N LEU A 145 1.35 1.95 12.98
CA LEU A 145 1.94 2.95 13.87
C LEU A 145 0.91 3.43 14.89
N HIS A 146 1.36 3.59 16.14
CA HIS A 146 0.55 4.22 17.18
C HIS A 146 0.66 5.74 17.06
N CYS A 147 -0.36 6.38 16.50
CA CYS A 147 -0.39 7.83 16.23
C CYS A 147 -1.25 8.56 17.26
N ALA A 148 -1.23 9.90 17.25
CA ALA A 148 -1.89 10.71 18.28
C ALA A 148 -3.42 10.49 18.35
N GLU A 149 -4.05 10.27 17.19
CA GLU A 149 -5.51 10.13 17.06
C GLU A 149 -5.98 8.66 16.97
N GLY A 150 -5.05 7.72 16.94
CA GLY A 150 -5.32 6.30 16.80
C GLY A 150 -4.21 5.59 16.05
N ASP A 151 -4.39 4.29 15.84
CA ASP A 151 -3.46 3.48 15.08
C ASP A 151 -3.70 3.68 13.58
N VAL A 152 -2.60 3.73 12.82
CA VAL A 152 -2.65 3.89 11.36
C VAL A 152 -1.87 2.77 10.71
N HIS A 153 -2.52 2.07 9.79
CA HIS A 153 -1.93 1.03 8.97
C HIS A 153 -1.41 1.63 7.66
N PHE A 154 -0.12 1.45 7.40
CA PHE A 154 0.55 1.79 6.15
C PHE A 154 0.90 0.49 5.44
N ALA A 155 0.70 0.44 4.13
CA ALA A 155 1.04 -0.72 3.31
C ALA A 155 1.56 -0.31 1.94
N VAL A 156 2.33 -1.21 1.34
CA VAL A 156 2.74 -1.13 -0.06
C VAL A 156 2.56 -2.48 -0.74
N HIS A 157 2.14 -2.42 -2.00
CA HIS A 157 2.03 -3.58 -2.87
C HIS A 157 2.85 -3.35 -4.12
N TRP A 158 3.55 -4.39 -4.59
CA TRP A 158 4.30 -4.36 -5.84
C TRP A 158 3.75 -5.44 -6.76
N ASN A 159 3.52 -5.09 -8.03
CA ASN A 159 3.15 -6.11 -9.00
C ASN A 159 4.32 -7.09 -9.25
N SER A 160 3.97 -8.23 -9.85
CA SER A 160 4.93 -9.31 -10.09
C SER A 160 6.05 -8.90 -11.05
N GLU A 161 5.72 -8.05 -12.01
CA GLU A 161 6.58 -7.54 -13.05
C GLU A 161 7.68 -6.65 -12.48
N TYR A 162 7.32 -5.71 -11.60
CA TYR A 162 8.29 -4.85 -10.94
C TYR A 162 9.13 -5.63 -9.93
N THR A 163 8.53 -6.57 -9.21
CA THR A 163 9.27 -7.48 -8.31
C THR A 163 10.31 -8.30 -9.10
N GLY A 164 9.95 -8.78 -10.29
CA GLY A 164 10.87 -9.46 -11.20
C GLY A 164 12.00 -8.55 -11.67
N ALA A 165 11.68 -7.33 -12.13
CA ALA A 165 12.67 -6.37 -12.59
C ALA A 165 13.68 -5.97 -11.49
N LEU A 166 13.21 -5.77 -10.26
CA LEU A 166 14.08 -5.53 -9.11
C LEU A 166 15.00 -6.71 -8.82
N SER A 167 14.46 -7.94 -8.91
CA SER A 167 15.23 -9.17 -8.67
C SER A 167 16.29 -9.43 -9.74
N ASP A 168 16.01 -9.10 -10.99
CA ASP A 168 16.97 -9.20 -12.10
C ASP A 168 18.11 -8.19 -11.96
N ARG A 169 17.84 -7.04 -11.32
CA ARG A 169 18.79 -5.93 -11.22
C ARG A 169 19.59 -5.92 -9.93
N HIS A 170 19.01 -6.40 -8.83
CA HIS A 170 19.60 -6.32 -7.49
C HIS A 170 19.60 -7.67 -6.77
N ASP A 171 20.78 -8.09 -6.30
CA ASP A 171 20.94 -9.27 -5.43
C ASP A 171 20.15 -9.16 -4.11
N ARG A 172 19.80 -7.92 -3.71
CA ARG A 172 19.03 -7.61 -2.50
C ARG A 172 17.75 -6.81 -2.84
N ALA A 173 16.95 -7.30 -3.78
CA ALA A 173 15.66 -6.69 -4.13
C ALA A 173 14.72 -6.47 -2.91
N SER A 174 14.75 -7.35 -1.91
CA SER A 174 14.01 -7.16 -0.66
C SER A 174 14.43 -5.91 0.11
N LYS A 175 15.71 -5.55 0.07
CA LYS A 175 16.21 -4.31 0.69
C LYS A 175 15.67 -3.09 -0.05
N VAL A 176 15.70 -3.09 -1.38
CA VAL A 176 15.17 -1.97 -2.20
C VAL A 176 13.68 -1.75 -1.91
N ARG A 177 12.90 -2.83 -1.81
CA ARG A 177 11.48 -2.76 -1.42
C ARG A 177 11.30 -2.21 -0.01
N GLY A 178 12.06 -2.70 0.96
CA GLY A 178 12.01 -2.21 2.34
C GLY A 178 12.42 -0.73 2.48
N ASP A 179 13.47 -0.30 1.77
CA ASP A 179 13.91 1.10 1.74
C ASP A 179 12.84 1.99 1.11
N THR A 180 12.17 1.52 0.05
CA THR A 180 11.06 2.23 -0.61
C THR A 180 9.88 2.39 0.33
N PHE A 181 9.49 1.32 1.03
CA PHE A 181 8.42 1.39 2.02
C PHE A 181 8.77 2.31 3.20
N ALA A 182 10.00 2.24 3.70
CA ALA A 182 10.47 3.12 4.76
C ALA A 182 10.44 4.60 4.34
N ALA A 183 10.84 4.93 3.11
CA ALA A 183 10.76 6.29 2.57
C ALA A 183 9.31 6.80 2.45
N PHE A 184 8.38 5.91 2.05
CA PHE A 184 6.96 6.22 2.02
C PHE A 184 6.44 6.55 3.42
N VAL A 185 6.64 5.67 4.40
CA VAL A 185 6.14 5.88 5.77
C VAL A 185 6.75 7.13 6.40
N ALA A 186 8.05 7.38 6.23
CA ALA A 186 8.70 8.58 6.75
C ALA A 186 8.07 9.88 6.19
N SER A 187 7.56 9.86 4.97
CA SER A 187 6.94 11.03 4.33
C SER A 187 5.44 11.13 4.63
N ALA A 188 4.74 9.99 4.70
CA ALA A 188 3.29 9.93 4.86
C ALA A 188 2.84 9.98 6.34
N ALA A 189 3.68 9.58 7.29
CA ALA A 189 3.36 9.57 8.73
C ALA A 189 2.88 10.94 9.24
N GLY A 190 3.45 12.03 8.70
CA GLY A 190 3.06 13.40 9.05
C GLY A 190 1.62 13.76 8.66
N LEU A 191 1.03 13.09 7.67
CA LEU A 191 -0.37 13.30 7.27
C LEU A 191 -1.35 12.86 8.37
N TYR A 192 -0.91 11.95 9.25
CA TYR A 192 -1.72 11.33 10.29
C TYR A 192 -1.24 11.67 11.71
N SER A 193 -0.37 12.67 11.86
CA SER A 193 0.25 13.03 13.14
C SER A 193 0.88 11.83 13.87
N CYS A 194 1.47 10.92 13.09
CA CYS A 194 2.19 9.75 13.60
C CYS A 194 3.60 10.14 14.09
N PRO A 195 4.20 9.34 15.01
CA PRO A 195 5.57 9.57 15.43
C PRO A 195 6.56 9.36 14.27
N ASP A 196 7.69 10.07 14.32
CA ASP A 196 8.82 9.77 13.45
C ASP A 196 9.40 8.41 13.83
N VAL A 197 9.34 7.45 12.90
CA VAL A 197 9.82 6.09 13.10
C VAL A 197 10.88 5.73 12.05
N THR A 198 11.86 4.93 12.47
CA THR A 198 12.82 4.33 11.54
C THR A 198 12.40 2.89 11.27
N LEU A 199 11.87 2.64 10.06
CA LEU A 199 11.46 1.30 9.64
C LEU A 199 12.62 0.44 9.13
N ALA A 200 13.80 1.00 8.91
CA ALA A 200 14.97 0.24 8.46
C ALA A 200 15.39 -0.82 9.50
N GLU A 201 15.70 -2.03 9.02
CA GLU A 201 16.50 -3.00 9.76
C GLU A 201 17.98 -2.81 9.37
N SER A 202 18.85 -2.94 10.37
CA SER A 202 20.30 -3.13 10.25
C SER A 202 20.68 -4.37 9.46
#